data_AF-A0A7Z9GZS9-F1
#
_entry.id   AF-A0A7Z9GZS9-F1
#
_cell.length_a   1.000
_cell.length_b   1.000
_cell.length_c   1.000
_cell.angle_alpha   90.00
_cell.angle_beta   90.00
_cell.angle_gamma   90.00
#
_symmetry.space_group_name_H-M   'P 1'
#
loop_
_entity.id
_entity.type
_entity.pdbx_description
1 polymer ?
#
loop_
_entity_poly.entity_id
_entity_poly.type
_entity_poly.pdbx_seq_one_letter_code
_entity_poly.pdbx_strand_id
1 'polypeptide(L)'
;MHFIAQEYVSGQNLREYIARHGAVSVGLAVNVLRQVAAALHRAGPQGIVHRDIKPENIMLAPTGEVKVADFGLARITQDQDGTDATQIGITMGTPLYMSPEQVEGQAVDPRSDLYSLGVTAYHMLAGRPPFEGDTALSIAVQHLKKDPQRLEDARKDLPSALCRIVHNLLAKSLEARCQSARDLLQELRNLEGEEFESYWPDDLEHWDTPELLALTSARVEATQQLDGLMRGRSDQLKAQSLRRQLLIGLVISAFLVGILWGWYQKPDFLLKVDSLSSTQVVPKETVKEQFWFASLMSNQEPLKEEALRSVRKYFSPQESKNNERYARLADQKLADLYLEQGRLAEANKLYKTLADLPASEQQLRVFGLVGQANIHQRRQEGLQAADKLTEVRVIYDDLILSLRREVQQRMNPELRKEFTDLLPKEGSNDGPGAVRDDFGPRPRGPSRDGRAGPSRDSRPPGRLDR
;
A
#
# COMPACT_ATOMS: atom_id res chain seq x y z
N MET A 1 9.75 -12.37 24.21
CA MET A 1 10.36 -13.41 23.36
C MET A 1 9.56 -14.68 23.53
N HIS A 2 9.01 -15.21 22.45
CA HIS A 2 8.37 -16.53 22.44
C HIS A 2 9.38 -17.51 21.82
N PHE A 3 9.64 -18.62 22.51
CA PHE A 3 10.46 -19.70 21.99
C PHE A 3 9.54 -20.85 21.61
N ILE A 4 9.75 -21.41 20.42
CA ILE A 4 9.00 -22.57 19.93
C ILE A 4 10.03 -23.68 19.71
N ALA A 5 9.90 -24.78 20.45
CA ALA A 5 10.69 -25.98 20.25
C ALA A 5 9.92 -26.92 19.33
N GLN A 6 10.55 -27.34 18.23
CA GLN A 6 9.96 -28.22 17.23
C GLN A 6 10.81 -29.46 16.99
N GLU A 7 10.27 -30.41 16.23
CA GLU A 7 11.00 -31.60 15.84
C GLU A 7 12.26 -31.21 15.04
N TYR A 8 13.46 -31.53 15.54
CA TYR A 8 14.64 -31.58 14.69
C TYR A 8 14.49 -32.74 13.71
N VAL A 9 14.44 -32.41 12.42
CA VAL A 9 14.46 -33.37 11.32
C VAL A 9 15.90 -33.48 10.84
N SER A 10 16.51 -34.65 11.04
CA SER A 10 17.81 -34.97 10.46
C SER A 10 17.69 -34.99 8.94
N GLY A 11 18.54 -34.25 8.22
CA GLY A 11 18.49 -34.10 6.77
C GLY A 11 18.72 -32.66 6.33
N GLN A 12 18.39 -32.35 5.07
CA GLN A 12 18.45 -30.98 4.53
C GLN A 12 17.07 -30.54 4.04
N ASN A 13 16.82 -29.23 4.00
CA ASN A 13 15.59 -28.73 3.38
C ASN A 13 15.68 -28.83 1.84
N LEU A 14 14.52 -28.84 1.19
CA LEU A 14 14.42 -28.98 -0.26
C LEU A 14 15.08 -27.80 -1.00
N ARG A 15 15.14 -26.60 -0.41
CA ARG A 15 15.87 -25.46 -1.00
C ARG A 15 17.35 -25.77 -1.13
N GLU A 16 17.98 -26.27 -0.07
CA GLU A 16 19.39 -26.65 -0.06
C GLU A 16 19.66 -27.76 -1.08
N TYR A 17 18.75 -28.74 -1.19
CA TYR A 17 18.85 -29.80 -2.18
C TYR A 17 18.82 -29.24 -3.62
N ILE A 18 17.84 -28.39 -3.94
CA ILE A 18 17.72 -27.73 -5.27
C ILE A 18 18.94 -26.85 -5.55
N ALA A 19 19.43 -26.10 -4.57
CA ALA A 19 20.59 -25.23 -4.76
C ALA A 19 21.88 -26.01 -5.10
N ARG A 20 22.03 -27.24 -4.57
CA ARG A 20 23.19 -28.11 -4.84
C ARG A 20 23.07 -28.86 -6.17
N HIS A 21 21.87 -29.36 -6.50
CA HIS A 21 21.67 -30.29 -7.61
C HIS A 21 20.98 -29.67 -8.84
N GLY A 22 20.42 -28.48 -8.70
CA GLY A 22 19.56 -27.86 -9.71
C GLY A 22 18.21 -28.57 -9.82
N ALA A 23 17.84 -28.96 -11.04
CA ALA A 23 16.59 -29.67 -11.30
C ALA A 23 16.61 -31.08 -10.67
N VAL A 24 15.57 -31.39 -9.91
CA VAL A 24 15.39 -32.64 -9.18
C VAL A 24 14.94 -33.77 -10.11
N SER A 25 15.33 -35.01 -9.82
CA SER A 25 14.88 -36.17 -10.60
C SER A 25 13.35 -36.33 -10.52
N VAL A 26 12.75 -36.89 -11.58
CA VAL A 26 11.29 -37.07 -11.65
C VAL A 26 10.79 -37.95 -10.50
N GLY A 27 11.49 -39.07 -10.22
CA GLY A 27 11.13 -39.98 -9.13
C GLY A 27 11.13 -39.29 -7.76
N LEU A 28 12.17 -38.50 -7.45
CA LEU A 28 12.23 -37.77 -6.18
C LEU A 28 11.15 -36.68 -6.12
N ALA A 29 10.95 -35.92 -7.20
CA ALA A 29 9.91 -34.90 -7.24
C ALA A 29 8.51 -35.50 -7.00
N VAL A 30 8.16 -36.60 -7.68
CA VAL A 30 6.89 -37.30 -7.48
C VAL A 30 6.74 -37.79 -6.04
N ASN A 31 7.80 -38.36 -5.46
CA ASN A 31 7.78 -38.83 -4.07
C ASN A 31 7.58 -37.67 -3.07
N VAL A 32 8.24 -36.53 -3.29
CA VAL A 32 8.04 -35.31 -2.51
C VAL A 32 6.60 -34.80 -2.63
N LEU A 33 6.07 -34.65 -3.85
CA LEU A 33 4.69 -34.20 -4.06
C LEU A 33 3.70 -35.11 -3.33
N ARG A 34 3.88 -36.43 -3.42
CA ARG A 34 3.02 -37.42 -2.77
C ARG A 34 3.02 -37.28 -1.26
N GLN A 35 4.20 -37.18 -0.64
CA GLN A 35 4.31 -37.08 0.82
C GLN A 35 3.78 -35.74 1.35
N VAL A 36 4.05 -34.62 0.66
CA VAL A 36 3.50 -33.31 1.02
C VAL A 36 1.98 -33.29 0.83
N ALA A 37 1.45 -33.81 -0.28
CA ALA A 37 0.01 -33.92 -0.51
C ALA A 37 -0.67 -34.79 0.57
N ALA A 38 -0.03 -35.86 1.04
CA ALA A 38 -0.53 -36.67 2.15
C ALA A 38 -0.61 -35.89 3.46
N ALA A 39 0.40 -35.06 3.76
CA ALA A 39 0.38 -34.17 4.92
C ALA A 39 -0.76 -33.14 4.83
N LEU A 40 -0.90 -32.46 3.69
CA LEU A 40 -1.98 -31.51 3.44
C LEU A 40 -3.37 -32.15 3.50
N HIS A 41 -3.52 -33.37 2.98
CA HIS A 41 -4.78 -34.12 3.06
C HIS A 41 -5.18 -34.42 4.51
N ARG A 42 -4.22 -34.71 5.40
CA ARG A 42 -4.49 -34.92 6.83
C ARG A 42 -4.83 -33.63 7.58
N ALA A 43 -4.26 -32.50 7.17
CA ALA A 43 -4.50 -31.20 7.79
C ALA A 43 -5.86 -30.59 7.38
N GLY A 44 -6.25 -30.73 6.11
CA GLY A 44 -7.45 -30.11 5.54
C GLY A 44 -8.75 -30.34 6.32
N PRO A 45 -9.12 -31.59 6.67
CA PRO A 45 -10.34 -31.88 7.45
C PRO A 45 -10.37 -31.25 8.84
N GLN A 46 -9.20 -30.86 9.39
CA GLN A 46 -9.08 -30.19 10.69
C GLN A 46 -9.19 -28.66 10.55
N GLY A 47 -9.44 -28.15 9.33
CA GLY A 47 -9.47 -26.72 9.03
C GLY A 47 -8.10 -26.05 9.08
N ILE A 48 -7.02 -26.84 9.07
CA ILE A 48 -5.65 -26.33 9.14
C ILE A 48 -5.15 -26.09 7.71
N VAL A 49 -4.81 -24.83 7.43
CA VAL A 49 -4.12 -24.40 6.21
C VAL A 49 -2.71 -23.99 6.60
N HIS A 50 -1.70 -24.49 5.89
CA HIS A 50 -0.30 -24.25 6.20
C HIS A 50 0.13 -22.81 5.87
N ARG A 51 -0.31 -22.29 4.72
CA ARG A 51 -0.09 -20.91 4.22
C ARG A 51 1.35 -20.55 3.84
N ASP A 52 2.30 -21.48 3.94
CA ASP A 52 3.73 -21.23 3.70
C ASP A 52 4.42 -22.49 3.16
N ILE A 53 3.79 -23.17 2.20
CA ILE A 53 4.41 -24.32 1.52
C ILE A 53 5.48 -23.78 0.55
N LYS A 54 6.73 -24.12 0.81
CA LYS A 54 7.91 -23.72 0.02
C LYS A 54 9.08 -24.67 0.30
N PRO A 55 10.12 -24.71 -0.56
CA PRO A 55 11.27 -25.59 -0.37
C PRO A 55 11.98 -25.47 0.98
N GLU A 56 11.99 -24.30 1.62
CA GLU A 56 12.58 -24.10 2.94
C GLU A 56 11.85 -24.86 4.05
N ASN A 57 10.54 -25.08 3.90
CA ASN A 57 9.69 -25.72 4.90
C ASN A 57 9.44 -27.21 4.61
N ILE A 58 10.16 -27.78 3.63
CA ILE A 58 10.06 -29.19 3.24
C ILE A 58 11.40 -29.85 3.55
N MET A 59 11.42 -30.73 4.54
CA MET A 59 12.61 -31.43 5.02
C MET A 59 12.71 -32.80 4.37
N LEU A 60 13.89 -33.12 3.80
CA LEU A 60 14.20 -34.41 3.21
C LEU A 60 15.05 -35.21 4.22
N ALA A 61 14.47 -36.27 4.79
CA ALA A 61 15.18 -37.13 5.73
C ALA A 61 15.99 -38.21 4.99
N PRO A 62 17.16 -38.65 5.52
CA PRO A 62 17.92 -39.75 4.96
C PRO A 62 17.13 -41.05 4.83
N THR A 63 16.08 -41.23 5.64
CA THR A 63 15.24 -42.42 5.72
C THR A 63 14.23 -42.58 4.57
N GLY A 64 14.13 -41.63 3.62
CA GLY A 64 13.07 -41.65 2.61
C GLY A 64 11.85 -40.80 2.94
N GLU A 65 11.81 -40.20 4.13
CA GLU A 65 10.66 -39.44 4.63
C GLU A 65 10.77 -37.96 4.26
N VAL A 66 9.65 -37.37 3.84
CA VAL A 66 9.48 -35.93 3.68
C VAL A 66 8.63 -35.41 4.82
N LYS A 67 9.15 -34.41 5.54
CA LYS A 67 8.41 -33.74 6.61
C LYS A 67 8.13 -32.29 6.24
N VAL A 68 6.91 -31.85 6.48
CA VAL A 68 6.50 -30.45 6.31
C VAL A 68 6.64 -29.74 7.65
N ALA A 69 7.55 -28.76 7.71
CA ALA A 69 7.87 -27.98 8.89
C ALA A 69 7.11 -26.65 8.93
N ASP A 70 7.01 -26.02 10.11
CA ASP A 70 6.48 -24.66 10.30
C ASP A 70 5.05 -24.41 9.78
N PHE A 71 4.08 -25.19 10.27
CA PHE A 71 2.66 -24.91 10.06
C PHE A 71 2.28 -23.50 10.57
N GLY A 72 2.30 -22.51 9.69
CA GLY A 72 1.60 -21.21 9.78
C GLY A 72 1.87 -20.30 10.99
N LEU A 73 2.82 -20.63 11.88
CA LEU A 73 3.09 -19.87 13.12
C LEU A 73 3.44 -18.41 12.85
N ALA A 74 4.03 -18.10 11.69
CA ALA A 74 4.48 -16.76 11.31
C ALA A 74 3.36 -15.77 10.93
N ARG A 75 2.15 -16.24 10.58
CA ARG A 75 1.03 -15.35 10.22
C ARG A 75 -0.02 -15.15 11.30
N ILE A 76 -0.07 -16.03 12.30
CA ILE A 76 -0.91 -15.80 13.51
C ILE A 76 -0.46 -14.51 14.22
N THR A 77 0.82 -14.14 14.11
CA THR A 77 1.35 -12.87 14.61
C THR A 77 0.97 -11.66 13.75
N GLN A 78 0.79 -11.82 12.43
CA GLN A 78 0.38 -10.72 11.54
C GLN A 78 -1.14 -10.47 11.57
N ASP A 79 -1.95 -11.52 11.70
CA ASP A 79 -3.41 -11.38 11.80
C ASP A 79 -3.85 -10.81 13.18
N GLN A 80 -2.95 -10.72 14.18
CA GLN A 80 -3.23 -10.14 15.50
C GLN A 80 -2.96 -8.63 15.60
N ASP A 81 -2.12 -8.07 14.74
CA ASP A 81 -1.84 -6.63 14.71
C ASP A 81 -2.85 -5.92 13.80
N GLY A 82 -4.06 -5.74 14.31
CA GLY A 82 -5.20 -5.08 13.65
C GLY A 82 -5.02 -3.58 13.40
N THR A 83 -3.93 -3.16 12.75
CA THR A 83 -3.66 -1.78 12.37
C THR A 83 -3.04 -1.72 10.97
N ASP A 84 -3.74 -1.03 10.07
CA ASP A 84 -3.33 -0.56 8.74
C ASP A 84 -3.02 -1.59 7.65
N ALA A 85 -4.09 -2.00 6.97
CA ALA A 85 -4.13 -2.78 5.73
C ALA A 85 -3.54 -2.07 4.49
N THR A 86 -2.45 -1.29 4.61
CA THR A 86 -1.78 -0.63 3.46
C THR A 86 -0.27 -0.77 3.39
N GLN A 87 0.38 -1.39 4.38
CA GLN A 87 1.76 -1.84 4.18
C GLN A 87 1.75 -3.32 3.89
N ILE A 88 1.83 -3.67 2.60
CA ILE A 88 2.20 -5.03 2.21
C ILE A 88 3.59 -5.26 2.80
N GLY A 89 3.66 -6.03 3.89
CA GLY A 89 4.90 -6.43 4.56
C GLY A 89 5.70 -7.42 3.71
N ILE A 90 6.02 -7.03 2.48
CA ILE A 90 6.74 -7.88 1.52
C ILE A 90 8.23 -7.78 1.83
N THR A 91 8.70 -8.66 2.71
CA THR A 91 10.12 -8.98 2.76
C THR A 91 10.52 -9.67 1.44
N MET A 92 11.73 -9.40 0.96
CA MET A 92 12.26 -9.74 -0.37
C MET A 92 12.17 -11.25 -0.76
N GLY A 93 11.88 -12.16 0.17
CA GLY A 93 11.75 -13.60 -0.10
C GLY A 93 10.32 -14.17 -0.13
N THR A 94 9.31 -13.45 0.37
CA THR A 94 8.00 -14.06 0.68
C THR A 94 7.03 -14.28 -0.49
N PRO A 95 7.01 -13.52 -1.61
CA PRO A 95 5.96 -13.71 -2.63
C PRO A 95 6.22 -14.89 -3.58
N LEU A 96 7.43 -15.45 -3.61
CA LEU A 96 7.85 -16.49 -4.57
C LEU A 96 6.94 -17.72 -4.61
N TYR A 97 6.29 -18.06 -3.49
CA TYR A 97 5.43 -19.24 -3.36
C TYR A 97 4.00 -18.90 -2.95
N MET A 98 3.62 -17.62 -2.92
CA MET A 98 2.27 -17.21 -2.53
C MET A 98 1.24 -17.60 -3.59
N SER A 99 0.06 -18.01 -3.12
CA SER A 99 -1.11 -18.16 -3.98
C SER A 99 -1.70 -16.79 -4.40
N PRO A 100 -2.45 -16.71 -5.52
CA PRO A 100 -3.10 -15.48 -5.97
C PRO A 100 -3.95 -14.84 -4.88
N GLU A 101 -4.76 -15.64 -4.18
CA GLU A 101 -5.63 -15.19 -3.09
C GLU A 101 -4.83 -14.66 -1.88
N GLN A 102 -3.64 -15.21 -1.60
CA GLN A 102 -2.76 -14.66 -0.57
C GLN A 102 -2.17 -13.30 -0.96
N VAL A 103 -1.83 -13.12 -2.24
CA VAL A 103 -1.34 -11.83 -2.76
C VAL A 103 -2.43 -10.77 -2.71
N GLU A 104 -3.67 -11.13 -3.00
CA GLU A 104 -4.83 -10.23 -2.96
C GLU A 104 -5.39 -10.00 -1.55
N GLY A 105 -4.87 -10.69 -0.54
CA GLY A 105 -5.37 -10.62 0.84
C GLY A 105 -6.79 -11.20 1.01
N GLN A 106 -7.19 -12.10 0.11
CA GLN A 106 -8.48 -12.79 0.16
C GLN A 106 -8.45 -13.95 1.17
N ALA A 107 -9.62 -14.56 1.40
CA ALA A 107 -9.74 -15.73 2.25
C ALA A 107 -8.91 -16.91 1.69
N VAL A 108 -8.04 -17.44 2.53
CA VAL A 108 -7.12 -18.54 2.19
C VAL A 108 -7.75 -19.87 2.65
N ASP A 109 -7.78 -20.85 1.77
CA ASP A 109 -8.31 -22.21 2.04
C ASP A 109 -7.26 -23.29 1.67
N PRO A 110 -7.52 -24.60 1.87
CA PRO A 110 -6.56 -25.65 1.55
C PRO A 110 -6.06 -25.68 0.09
N ARG A 111 -6.80 -25.09 -0.87
CA ARG A 111 -6.39 -24.99 -2.28
C ARG A 111 -5.28 -23.96 -2.48
N SER A 112 -5.07 -23.05 -1.53
CA SER A 112 -3.93 -22.15 -1.50
C SER A 112 -2.62 -22.91 -1.28
N ASP A 113 -2.61 -23.88 -0.36
CA ASP A 113 -1.45 -24.75 -0.12
C ASP A 113 -1.14 -25.63 -1.34
N LEU A 114 -2.18 -26.06 -2.08
CA LEU A 114 -2.01 -26.81 -3.33
C LEU A 114 -1.36 -25.95 -4.43
N TYR A 115 -1.70 -24.66 -4.52
CA TYR A 115 -1.04 -23.75 -5.44
C TYR A 115 0.44 -23.58 -5.07
N SER A 116 0.75 -23.32 -3.81
CA SER A 116 2.13 -23.20 -3.31
C SER A 116 2.94 -24.48 -3.51
N LEU A 117 2.31 -25.66 -3.36
CA LEU A 117 2.90 -26.94 -3.74
C LEU A 117 3.15 -27.04 -5.25
N GLY A 118 2.26 -26.54 -6.09
CA GLY A 118 2.47 -26.43 -7.53
C GLY A 118 3.68 -25.57 -7.91
N VAL A 119 3.87 -24.44 -7.23
CA VAL A 119 5.04 -23.58 -7.43
C VAL A 119 6.32 -24.30 -7.00
N THR A 120 6.29 -24.98 -5.85
CA THR A 120 7.39 -25.81 -5.35
C THR A 120 7.74 -26.94 -6.32
N ALA A 121 6.73 -27.62 -6.87
CA ALA A 121 6.88 -28.68 -7.85
C ALA A 121 7.52 -28.18 -9.15
N TYR A 122 7.05 -27.03 -9.65
CA TYR A 122 7.65 -26.38 -10.80
C TYR A 122 9.13 -26.08 -10.56
N HIS A 123 9.45 -25.50 -9.39
CA HIS A 123 10.82 -25.17 -9.03
C HIS A 123 11.72 -26.42 -8.98
N MET A 124 11.25 -27.51 -8.35
CA MET A 124 11.98 -28.77 -8.35
C MET A 124 12.28 -29.27 -9.76
N LEU A 125 11.28 -29.28 -10.65
CA LEU A 125 11.41 -29.89 -11.97
C LEU A 125 12.20 -29.03 -12.96
N ALA A 126 12.05 -27.70 -12.89
CA ALA A 126 12.71 -26.75 -13.79
C ALA A 126 14.05 -26.21 -13.23
N GLY A 127 14.35 -26.46 -11.95
CA GLY A 127 15.51 -25.89 -11.24
C GLY A 127 15.40 -24.40 -10.92
N ARG A 128 14.29 -23.75 -11.29
CA ARG A 128 13.98 -22.34 -11.00
C ARG A 128 12.48 -22.13 -10.84
N PRO A 129 12.02 -21.13 -10.08
CA PRO A 129 10.60 -20.87 -9.88
C PRO A 129 9.88 -20.46 -11.17
N PRO A 130 8.54 -20.60 -11.26
CA PRO A 130 7.77 -20.23 -12.44
C PRO A 130 7.75 -18.72 -12.73
N PHE A 131 7.97 -17.90 -11.69
CA PHE A 131 7.94 -16.44 -11.77
C PHE A 131 9.20 -15.86 -11.12
N GLU A 132 9.85 -14.96 -11.84
CA GLU A 132 11.08 -14.28 -11.44
C GLU A 132 10.92 -12.77 -11.71
N GLY A 133 11.53 -11.92 -10.89
CA GLY A 133 11.50 -10.49 -11.08
C GLY A 133 12.36 -9.73 -10.09
N ASP A 134 12.72 -8.50 -10.44
CA ASP A 134 13.64 -7.67 -9.66
C ASP A 134 13.04 -7.17 -8.34
N THR A 135 11.71 -7.19 -8.22
CA THR A 135 11.00 -6.75 -7.03
C THR A 135 9.98 -7.76 -6.58
N ALA A 136 9.76 -7.81 -5.27
CA ALA A 136 8.81 -8.69 -4.63
C ALA A 136 7.36 -8.41 -5.10
N LEU A 137 7.03 -7.15 -5.37
CA LEU A 137 5.76 -6.75 -5.99
C LEU A 137 5.61 -7.27 -7.42
N SER A 138 6.69 -7.23 -8.22
CA SER A 138 6.68 -7.77 -9.59
C SER A 138 6.37 -9.27 -9.60
N ILE A 139 6.98 -10.03 -8.69
CA ILE A 139 6.70 -11.46 -8.53
C ILE A 139 5.23 -11.67 -8.12
N ALA A 140 4.75 -10.93 -7.11
CA ALA A 140 3.36 -11.02 -6.66
C ALA A 140 2.35 -10.76 -7.80
N VAL A 141 2.58 -9.73 -8.64
CA VAL A 141 1.74 -9.44 -9.81
C VAL A 141 1.78 -10.57 -10.85
N GLN A 142 2.93 -11.23 -11.05
CA GLN A 142 3.03 -12.38 -11.93
C GLN A 142 2.20 -13.57 -11.42
N HIS A 143 2.16 -13.80 -10.10
CA HIS A 143 1.27 -14.80 -9.52
C HIS A 143 -0.21 -14.52 -9.83
N LEU A 144 -0.62 -13.26 -9.97
CA LEU A 144 -1.99 -12.89 -10.33
C LEU A 144 -2.30 -13.00 -11.83
N LYS A 145 -1.35 -12.59 -12.69
CA LYS A 145 -1.66 -12.26 -14.09
C LYS A 145 -0.90 -13.06 -15.14
N LYS A 146 0.24 -13.64 -14.79
CA LYS A 146 1.13 -14.29 -15.74
C LYS A 146 0.96 -15.81 -15.64
N ASP A 147 0.83 -16.44 -16.80
CA ASP A 147 0.90 -17.90 -16.89
C ASP A 147 2.36 -18.35 -16.80
N PRO A 148 2.64 -19.46 -16.09
CA PRO A 148 3.99 -20.00 -16.01
C PRO A 148 4.45 -20.47 -17.40
N GLN A 149 5.76 -20.43 -17.66
CA GLN A 149 6.32 -21.11 -18.83
C GLN A 149 5.92 -22.60 -18.77
N ARG A 150 5.67 -23.23 -19.92
CA ARG A 150 5.35 -24.66 -19.94
C ARG A 150 6.55 -25.47 -19.45
N LEU A 151 6.33 -26.39 -18.51
CA LEU A 151 7.37 -27.28 -17.99
C LEU A 151 8.03 -28.10 -19.10
N GLU A 152 7.27 -28.50 -20.11
CA GLU A 152 7.76 -29.24 -21.29
C GLU A 152 8.79 -28.42 -22.10
N ASP A 153 8.67 -27.09 -22.09
CA ASP A 153 9.62 -26.18 -22.74
C ASP A 153 10.84 -25.92 -21.84
N ALA A 154 10.66 -25.95 -20.53
CA ALA A 154 11.74 -25.76 -19.56
C ALA A 154 12.63 -27.01 -19.43
N ARG A 155 12.02 -28.21 -19.51
CA ARG A 155 12.70 -29.50 -19.36
C ARG A 155 11.97 -30.59 -20.17
N LYS A 156 12.63 -31.06 -21.23
CA LYS A 156 12.03 -31.91 -22.28
C LYS A 156 11.85 -33.39 -21.90
N ASP A 157 12.58 -33.88 -20.90
CA ASP A 157 12.49 -35.26 -20.41
C ASP A 157 11.34 -35.49 -19.42
N LEU A 158 10.53 -34.46 -19.14
CA LEU A 158 9.41 -34.57 -18.22
C LEU A 158 8.21 -35.30 -18.86
N PRO A 159 7.59 -36.26 -18.15
CA PRO A 159 6.33 -36.88 -18.56
C PRO A 159 5.22 -35.83 -18.71
N SER A 160 4.50 -35.87 -19.82
CA SER A 160 3.42 -34.92 -20.11
C SER A 160 2.32 -34.93 -19.04
N ALA A 161 2.04 -36.09 -18.47
CA ALA A 161 1.06 -36.25 -17.39
C ALA A 161 1.50 -35.53 -16.10
N LEU A 162 2.79 -35.57 -15.75
CA LEU A 162 3.34 -34.83 -14.60
C LEU A 162 3.27 -33.31 -14.85
N CYS A 163 3.65 -32.85 -16.04
CA CYS A 163 3.54 -31.45 -16.41
C CYS A 163 2.09 -30.94 -16.27
N ARG A 164 1.12 -31.73 -16.76
CA ARG A 164 -0.32 -31.41 -16.61
C ARG A 164 -0.72 -31.28 -15.15
N ILE A 165 -0.31 -32.21 -14.28
CA ILE A 165 -0.62 -32.17 -12.84
C ILE A 165 -0.08 -30.88 -12.21
N VAL A 166 1.18 -30.51 -12.49
CA VAL A 166 1.78 -29.29 -11.94
C VAL A 166 1.08 -28.04 -12.45
N HIS A 167 0.74 -27.96 -13.74
CA HIS A 167 0.00 -26.81 -14.28
C HIS A 167 -1.42 -26.70 -13.72
N ASN A 168 -2.09 -27.81 -13.44
CA ASN A 168 -3.39 -27.81 -12.76
C ASN A 168 -3.31 -27.25 -11.32
N LEU A 169 -2.20 -27.48 -10.62
CA LEU A 169 -1.96 -26.87 -9.31
C LEU A 169 -1.72 -25.35 -9.42
N LEU A 170 -1.12 -24.89 -10.52
CA LEU A 170 -0.81 -23.48 -10.80
C LEU A 170 -1.97 -22.69 -11.40
N ALA A 171 -3.16 -23.27 -11.51
CA ALA A 171 -4.34 -22.56 -11.99
C ALA A 171 -4.68 -21.37 -11.08
N LYS A 172 -4.90 -20.21 -11.68
CA LYS A 172 -5.16 -18.95 -10.96
C LYS A 172 -6.53 -18.95 -10.29
N SER A 173 -7.56 -19.30 -11.06
CA SER A 173 -8.92 -19.51 -10.55
C SER A 173 -8.98 -20.73 -9.64
N LEU A 174 -9.65 -20.58 -8.50
CA LEU A 174 -9.84 -21.64 -7.51
C LEU A 174 -10.69 -22.79 -8.07
N GLU A 175 -11.61 -22.51 -8.98
CA GLU A 175 -12.50 -23.49 -9.62
C GLU A 175 -11.74 -24.37 -10.63
N ALA A 176 -10.78 -23.78 -11.34
CA ALA A 176 -9.94 -24.50 -12.30
C ALA A 176 -8.79 -25.28 -11.62
N ARG A 177 -8.49 -24.96 -10.35
CA ARG A 177 -7.40 -25.60 -9.59
C ARG A 177 -7.78 -27.00 -9.12
N CYS A 178 -6.78 -27.81 -8.78
CA CYS A 178 -7.01 -29.05 -8.04
C CYS A 178 -7.82 -28.77 -6.77
N GLN A 179 -8.95 -29.45 -6.59
CA GLN A 179 -9.91 -29.14 -5.53
C GLN A 179 -9.52 -29.72 -4.17
N SER A 180 -8.76 -30.81 -4.14
CA SER A 180 -8.32 -31.42 -2.89
C SER A 180 -6.98 -32.14 -3.01
N ALA A 181 -6.24 -32.20 -1.89
CA ALA A 181 -5.01 -32.98 -1.82
C ALA A 181 -5.25 -34.48 -2.05
N ARG A 182 -6.48 -34.98 -1.81
CA ARG A 182 -6.88 -36.35 -2.14
C ARG A 182 -6.90 -36.59 -3.64
N ASP A 183 -7.44 -35.65 -4.41
CA ASP A 183 -7.50 -35.74 -5.87
C ASP A 183 -6.08 -35.72 -6.45
N LEU A 184 -5.22 -34.84 -5.92
CA LEU A 184 -3.80 -34.83 -6.27
C LEU A 184 -3.11 -36.17 -6.01
N LEU A 185 -3.32 -36.78 -4.83
CA LEU A 185 -2.77 -38.11 -4.51
C LEU A 185 -3.27 -39.20 -5.47
N GLN A 186 -4.51 -39.10 -5.94
CA GLN A 186 -5.06 -40.04 -6.91
C GLN A 186 -4.41 -39.85 -8.29
N GLU A 187 -4.22 -38.59 -8.73
CA GLU A 187 -3.52 -38.29 -9.99
C GLU A 187 -2.06 -38.74 -9.96
N LEU A 188 -1.34 -38.52 -8.85
CA LEU A 188 0.05 -38.95 -8.69
C LEU A 188 0.19 -40.48 -8.68
N ARG A 189 -0.74 -41.20 -8.06
CA ARG A 189 -0.74 -42.68 -8.06
C ARG A 189 -0.91 -43.25 -9.47
N ASN A 190 -1.68 -42.59 -10.32
CA ASN A 190 -1.87 -43.01 -11.71
C ASN A 190 -0.59 -42.82 -12.54
N LEU A 191 0.33 -41.93 -12.14
CA LEU A 191 1.64 -41.79 -12.77
C LEU A 191 2.57 -42.97 -12.46
N GLU A 192 2.57 -43.49 -11.23
CA GLU A 192 3.46 -44.59 -10.80
C GLU A 192 3.22 -45.92 -11.54
N GLY A 193 2.08 -46.07 -12.22
CA GLY A 193 1.82 -47.20 -13.13
C GLY A 193 2.63 -47.16 -14.42
N GLU A 194 3.23 -46.01 -14.74
CA GLU A 194 4.28 -45.83 -15.74
C GLU A 194 5.61 -45.86 -14.96
N GLU A 195 6.53 -46.79 -15.25
CA GLU A 195 7.73 -47.11 -14.46
C GLU A 195 8.58 -45.89 -14.01
N PHE A 196 8.24 -45.28 -12.87
CA PHE A 196 9.12 -44.34 -12.16
C PHE A 196 9.88 -45.12 -11.10
N GLU A 197 11.17 -45.32 -11.32
CA GLU A 197 12.04 -45.86 -10.28
C GLU A 197 11.99 -44.90 -9.07
N SER A 198 11.49 -45.39 -7.93
CA SER A 198 11.41 -44.64 -6.67
C SER A 198 12.83 -44.40 -6.15
N TYR A 199 13.51 -43.43 -6.74
CA TYR A 199 14.87 -43.07 -6.39
C TYR A 199 14.87 -42.09 -5.21
N TRP A 200 15.46 -42.49 -4.09
CA TRP A 200 15.80 -41.61 -2.99
C TRP A 200 17.32 -41.38 -2.97
N PRO A 201 17.82 -40.16 -2.74
CA PRO A 201 19.26 -39.91 -2.80
C PRO A 201 20.02 -40.57 -1.64
N ASP A 202 21.04 -41.37 -1.96
CA ASP A 202 21.91 -42.05 -0.97
C ASP A 202 22.90 -41.09 -0.28
N ASP A 203 23.09 -39.88 -0.81
CA ASP A 203 24.07 -38.87 -0.37
C ASP A 203 23.56 -37.96 0.76
N LEU A 204 22.36 -38.21 1.28
CA LEU A 204 21.85 -37.52 2.47
C LEU A 204 22.62 -38.01 3.72
N GLU A 205 23.25 -37.08 4.45
CA GLU A 205 24.06 -37.38 5.65
C GLU A 205 23.29 -38.27 6.65
N HIS A 206 23.80 -39.48 6.89
CA HIS A 206 23.25 -40.44 7.84
C HIS A 206 23.77 -40.12 9.26
N TRP A 207 22.87 -39.99 10.23
CA TRP A 207 23.19 -39.90 11.66
C TRP A 207 22.79 -41.19 12.38
N ASP A 208 23.57 -41.62 13.37
CA ASP A 208 23.44 -42.93 14.02
C ASP A 208 22.10 -43.14 14.76
N THR A 209 21.46 -44.28 14.46
CA THR A 209 20.12 -44.70 14.90
C THR A 209 19.86 -44.81 16.42
N PRO A 210 20.85 -45.06 17.31
CA PRO A 210 20.59 -45.11 18.76
C PRO A 210 20.34 -43.73 19.38
N GLU A 211 20.96 -42.67 18.84
CA GLU A 211 20.80 -41.30 19.32
C GLU A 211 19.40 -40.75 18.99
N LEU A 212 18.84 -41.17 17.84
CA LEU A 212 17.50 -40.85 17.38
C LEU A 212 16.40 -41.44 18.29
N LEU A 213 16.55 -42.69 18.73
CA LEU A 213 15.56 -43.38 19.59
C LEU A 213 15.46 -42.74 20.98
N ALA A 214 16.58 -42.31 21.57
CA ALA A 214 16.61 -41.62 22.85
C ALA A 214 15.93 -40.23 22.79
N LEU A 215 16.06 -39.53 21.66
CA LEU A 215 15.41 -38.22 21.43
C LEU A 215 13.91 -38.35 21.14
N THR A 216 13.46 -39.45 20.53
CA THR A 216 12.04 -39.66 20.18
C THR A 216 11.14 -39.91 21.40
N SER A 217 11.58 -40.70 22.39
CA SER A 217 10.76 -41.00 23.58
C SER A 217 10.56 -39.76 24.46
N ALA A 218 11.61 -38.95 24.65
CA ALA A 218 11.52 -37.67 25.36
C ALA A 218 10.63 -36.65 24.62
N ARG A 219 10.55 -36.75 23.28
CA ARG A 219 9.73 -35.86 22.43
C ARG A 219 8.24 -36.18 22.48
N VAL A 220 7.84 -37.45 22.61
CA VAL A 220 6.42 -37.84 22.72
C VAL A 220 5.79 -37.26 23.99
N GLU A 221 6.49 -37.26 25.12
CA GLU A 221 5.99 -36.65 26.36
C GLU A 221 5.89 -35.12 26.27
N ALA A 222 6.92 -34.45 25.75
CA ALA A 222 6.94 -32.99 25.66
C ALA A 222 5.90 -32.45 24.65
N THR A 223 5.71 -33.14 23.53
CA THR A 223 4.69 -32.76 22.53
C THR A 223 3.27 -33.02 23.02
N GLN A 224 3.03 -34.09 23.78
CA GLN A 224 1.74 -34.32 24.44
C GLN A 224 1.43 -33.27 25.51
N GLN A 225 2.43 -32.82 26.27
CA GLN A 225 2.27 -31.73 27.23
C GLN A 225 2.00 -30.39 26.55
N LEU A 226 2.66 -30.10 25.41
CA LEU A 226 2.43 -28.88 24.64
C LEU A 226 1.05 -28.88 23.96
N ASP A 227 0.61 -30.02 23.40
CA ASP A 227 -0.75 -30.17 22.84
C ASP A 227 -1.80 -30.03 23.95
N GLY A 228 -1.54 -30.57 25.16
CA GLY A 228 -2.38 -30.35 26.34
C GLY A 228 -2.48 -28.87 26.75
N LEU A 229 -1.35 -28.15 26.78
CA LEU A 229 -1.30 -26.72 27.10
C LEU A 229 -1.97 -25.85 26.02
N MET A 230 -1.82 -26.23 24.75
CA MET A 230 -2.42 -25.53 23.62
C MET A 230 -3.93 -25.77 23.53
N ARG A 231 -4.42 -26.97 23.82
CA ARG A 231 -5.86 -27.26 23.97
C ARG A 231 -6.46 -26.48 25.14
N GLY A 232 -5.79 -26.47 26.30
CA GLY A 232 -6.23 -25.68 27.45
C GLY A 232 -6.31 -24.18 27.17
N ARG A 233 -5.37 -23.63 26.39
CA ARG A 233 -5.36 -22.21 26.01
C ARG A 233 -6.36 -21.91 24.88
N SER A 234 -6.54 -22.81 23.92
CA SER A 234 -7.55 -22.71 22.85
C SER A 234 -8.96 -22.79 23.40
N ASP A 235 -9.22 -23.68 24.37
CA ASP A 235 -10.51 -23.78 25.04
C ASP A 235 -10.79 -22.57 25.94
N GLN A 236 -9.76 -22.00 26.59
CA GLN A 236 -9.87 -20.71 27.27
C GLN A 236 -10.18 -19.56 26.31
N LEU A 237 -9.51 -19.49 25.14
CA LEU A 237 -9.77 -18.46 24.13
C LEU A 237 -11.14 -18.62 23.47
N LYS A 238 -11.61 -19.86 23.23
CA LYS A 238 -12.99 -20.13 22.78
C LYS A 238 -14.02 -19.75 23.83
N ALA A 239 -13.80 -20.06 25.10
CA ALA A 239 -14.69 -19.66 26.20
C ALA A 239 -14.72 -18.14 26.40
N GLN A 240 -13.58 -17.45 26.21
CA GLN A 240 -13.47 -16.00 26.30
C GLN A 240 -14.07 -15.30 25.08
N SER A 241 -13.94 -15.90 23.89
CA SER A 241 -14.61 -15.48 22.65
C SER A 241 -16.13 -15.64 22.75
N LEU A 242 -16.63 -16.78 23.24
CA LEU A 242 -18.06 -17.00 23.50
C LEU A 242 -18.59 -16.02 24.55
N ARG A 243 -17.88 -15.80 25.67
CA ARG A 243 -18.26 -14.78 26.67
C ARG A 243 -18.29 -13.37 26.07
N ARG A 244 -17.32 -13.03 25.22
CA ARG A 244 -17.26 -11.73 24.53
C ARG A 244 -18.38 -11.59 23.50
N GLN A 245 -18.70 -12.65 22.74
CA GLN A 245 -19.83 -12.68 21.80
C GLN A 245 -21.17 -12.60 22.52
N LEU A 246 -21.32 -13.27 23.66
CA LEU A 246 -22.50 -13.16 24.53
C LEU A 246 -22.62 -11.75 25.13
N LEU A 247 -21.51 -11.13 25.55
CA LEU A 247 -21.50 -9.73 26.02
C LEU A 247 -21.87 -8.76 24.91
N ILE A 248 -21.30 -8.91 23.71
CA ILE A 248 -21.65 -8.10 22.54
C ILE A 248 -23.12 -8.31 22.17
N GLY A 249 -23.59 -9.56 22.14
CA GLY A 249 -24.98 -9.91 21.89
C GLY A 249 -25.93 -9.33 22.95
N LEU A 250 -25.51 -9.31 24.21
CA LEU A 250 -26.26 -8.71 25.31
C LEU A 250 -26.30 -7.17 25.21
N VAL A 251 -25.20 -6.53 24.82
CA VAL A 251 -25.16 -5.09 24.54
C VAL A 251 -26.05 -4.74 23.35
N ILE A 252 -25.96 -5.50 22.25
CA ILE A 252 -26.82 -5.31 21.07
C ILE A 252 -28.29 -5.52 21.45
N SER A 253 -28.60 -6.57 22.23
CA SER A 253 -29.96 -6.84 22.68
C SER A 253 -30.47 -5.75 23.61
N ALA A 254 -29.66 -5.25 24.54
CA ALA A 254 -29.99 -4.12 25.40
C ALA A 254 -30.22 -2.84 24.58
N PHE A 255 -29.43 -2.62 23.52
CA PHE A 255 -29.60 -1.50 22.60
C PHE A 255 -30.89 -1.63 21.78
N LEU A 256 -31.20 -2.83 21.28
CA LEU A 256 -32.45 -3.12 20.55
C LEU A 256 -33.68 -2.99 21.45
N VAL A 257 -33.60 -3.50 22.69
CA VAL A 257 -34.65 -3.32 23.70
C VAL A 257 -34.79 -1.83 24.04
N GLY A 258 -33.70 -1.09 24.17
CA GLY A 258 -33.70 0.36 24.38
C GLY A 258 -34.32 1.13 23.20
N ILE A 259 -34.02 0.73 21.97
CA ILE A 259 -34.64 1.30 20.76
C ILE A 259 -36.14 0.99 20.74
N LEU A 260 -36.54 -0.26 20.95
CA LEU A 260 -37.93 -0.69 20.97
C LEU A 260 -38.72 0.00 22.09
N TRP A 261 -38.11 0.10 23.27
CA TRP A 261 -38.67 0.81 24.42
C TRP A 261 -38.78 2.31 24.16
N GLY A 262 -37.77 2.92 23.54
CA GLY A 262 -37.83 4.31 23.08
C GLY A 262 -38.87 4.53 21.98
N TRP A 263 -39.10 3.53 21.12
CA TRP A 263 -40.17 3.56 20.11
C TRP A 263 -41.55 3.45 20.75
N TYR A 264 -41.70 2.60 21.77
CA TYR A 264 -42.94 2.37 22.51
C TYR A 264 -43.29 3.53 23.45
N GLN A 265 -42.28 4.15 24.06
CA GLN A 265 -42.43 5.31 24.93
C GLN A 265 -42.42 6.64 24.18
N LYS A 266 -42.40 6.67 22.83
CA LYS A 266 -42.43 7.91 22.06
C LYS A 266 -43.53 8.83 22.60
N PRO A 267 -43.17 9.94 23.28
CA PRO A 267 -44.11 11.03 23.48
C PRO A 267 -44.38 11.61 22.09
N ASP A 268 -45.60 12.11 21.86
CA ASP A 268 -45.86 12.93 20.69
C ASP A 268 -44.78 14.01 20.60
N PHE A 269 -44.07 14.04 19.48
CA PHE A 269 -42.87 14.84 19.25
C PHE A 269 -43.06 16.28 19.76
N LEU A 270 -42.37 16.66 20.85
CA LEU A 270 -42.35 18.04 21.35
C LEU A 270 -41.50 18.99 20.51
N LEU A 271 -41.02 18.51 19.36
CA LEU A 271 -40.53 19.33 18.27
C LEU A 271 -41.32 18.95 17.02
N LYS A 272 -42.51 19.52 16.90
CA LYS A 272 -42.88 20.02 15.58
C LYS A 272 -41.74 20.95 15.17
N VAL A 273 -40.76 20.42 14.47
CA VAL A 273 -40.00 21.23 13.53
C VAL A 273 -41.07 21.58 12.52
N ASP A 274 -41.75 22.69 12.77
CA ASP A 274 -42.37 23.43 11.69
C ASP A 274 -41.31 23.44 10.61
N SER A 275 -41.69 22.93 9.45
CA SER A 275 -40.99 23.18 8.20
C SER A 275 -40.83 24.69 8.04
N LEU A 276 -39.84 25.26 8.70
CA LEU A 276 -39.14 26.45 8.31
C LEU A 276 -38.23 25.90 7.18
N SER A 277 -38.57 25.98 5.89
CA SER A 277 -39.07 27.17 5.20
C SER A 277 -38.45 28.47 5.72
N SER A 278 -37.29 28.44 6.39
CA SER A 278 -36.50 29.65 6.55
C SER A 278 -35.66 29.76 5.29
N THR A 279 -36.25 30.38 4.28
CA THR A 279 -35.60 30.92 3.09
C THR A 279 -34.60 32.03 3.44
N GLN A 280 -34.09 32.08 4.68
CA GLN A 280 -33.36 33.19 5.27
C GLN A 280 -32.09 32.70 5.96
N VAL A 281 -30.99 33.37 5.66
CA VAL A 281 -29.69 33.11 6.28
C VAL A 281 -29.68 33.68 7.70
N VAL A 282 -29.54 32.82 8.71
CA VAL A 282 -29.53 33.22 10.12
C VAL A 282 -28.11 33.61 10.56
N PRO A 283 -27.92 34.71 11.31
CA PRO A 283 -26.62 35.08 11.88
C PRO A 283 -26.12 34.03 12.88
N LYS A 284 -24.81 33.75 12.86
CA LYS A 284 -24.11 32.89 13.82
C LYS A 284 -23.42 33.71 14.90
N GLU A 285 -22.85 33.03 15.90
CA GLU A 285 -22.17 33.70 17.01
C GLU A 285 -20.80 34.25 16.58
N THR A 286 -20.12 33.57 15.65
CA THR A 286 -18.80 33.98 15.17
C THR A 286 -18.73 34.12 13.65
N VAL A 287 -17.86 35.02 13.16
CA VAL A 287 -17.62 35.19 11.72
C VAL A 287 -17.10 33.90 11.06
N LYS A 288 -16.34 33.11 11.83
CA LYS A 288 -15.87 31.79 11.41
C LYS A 288 -17.07 30.88 11.16
N GLU A 289 -17.96 30.71 12.12
CA GLU A 289 -19.17 29.89 11.95
C GLU A 289 -20.05 30.38 10.80
N GLN A 290 -20.20 31.69 10.63
CA GLN A 290 -20.95 32.27 9.51
C GLN A 290 -20.33 31.85 8.17
N PHE A 291 -19.01 31.96 8.03
CA PHE A 291 -18.30 31.56 6.83
C PHE A 291 -18.35 30.05 6.58
N TRP A 292 -18.21 29.23 7.62
CA TRP A 292 -18.33 27.76 7.50
C TRP A 292 -19.74 27.35 7.09
N PHE A 293 -20.76 27.95 7.69
CA PHE A 293 -22.15 27.75 7.30
C PHE A 293 -22.36 28.08 5.82
N ALA A 294 -21.89 29.25 5.36
CA ALA A 294 -21.96 29.64 3.96
C ALA A 294 -21.20 28.69 3.02
N SER A 295 -20.05 28.19 3.46
CA SER A 295 -19.21 27.27 2.67
C SER A 295 -19.81 25.87 2.51
N LEU A 296 -20.64 25.42 3.46
CA LEU A 296 -21.29 24.11 3.45
C LEU A 296 -22.58 24.08 2.62
N MET A 297 -23.13 25.24 2.24
CA MET A 297 -24.34 25.35 1.40
C MET A 297 -24.07 25.04 -0.08
N SER A 298 -23.11 24.15 -0.39
CA SER A 298 -22.51 23.98 -1.71
C SER A 298 -23.49 23.68 -2.85
N ASN A 299 -24.70 23.18 -2.54
CA ASN A 299 -25.67 22.67 -3.51
C ASN A 299 -27.08 23.30 -3.44
N GLN A 300 -27.31 24.33 -2.61
CA GLN A 300 -28.63 24.96 -2.47
C GLN A 300 -28.63 26.38 -3.06
N GLU A 301 -28.79 26.49 -4.37
CA GLU A 301 -29.08 27.77 -5.03
C GLU A 301 -30.56 28.14 -4.80
N PRO A 302 -30.91 29.40 -4.50
CA PRO A 302 -30.10 30.64 -4.46
C PRO A 302 -29.51 30.99 -3.08
N LEU A 303 -29.72 30.14 -2.06
CA LEU A 303 -29.32 30.40 -0.67
C LEU A 303 -27.80 30.52 -0.50
N LYS A 304 -27.00 29.91 -1.38
CA LYS A 304 -25.54 29.95 -1.34
C LYS A 304 -24.96 31.36 -1.55
N GLU A 305 -25.47 32.11 -2.53
CA GLU A 305 -25.05 33.50 -2.76
C GLU A 305 -25.39 34.37 -1.54
N GLU A 306 -26.62 34.25 -1.03
CA GLU A 306 -27.06 35.00 0.15
C GLU A 306 -26.22 34.64 1.38
N ALA A 307 -25.89 33.36 1.56
CA ALA A 307 -25.06 32.90 2.67
C ALA A 307 -23.63 33.47 2.60
N LEU A 308 -23.01 33.52 1.43
CA LEU A 308 -21.68 34.13 1.27
C LEU A 308 -21.71 35.65 1.51
N ARG A 309 -22.73 36.35 1.01
CA ARG A 309 -22.93 37.79 1.27
C ARG A 309 -23.18 38.07 2.75
N SER A 310 -23.81 37.14 3.47
CA SER A 310 -24.14 37.29 4.88
C SER A 310 -22.92 37.43 5.79
N VAL A 311 -21.76 36.88 5.40
CA VAL A 311 -20.51 36.97 6.19
C VAL A 311 -20.15 38.43 6.43
N ARG A 312 -20.11 39.23 5.37
CA ARG A 312 -19.83 40.68 5.43
C ARG A 312 -21.00 41.49 6.00
N LYS A 313 -22.23 41.01 5.79
CA LYS A 313 -23.46 41.68 6.27
C LYS A 313 -23.57 41.63 7.80
N TYR A 314 -23.30 40.47 8.39
CA TYR A 314 -23.43 40.25 9.84
C TYR A 314 -22.14 40.53 10.61
N PHE A 315 -20.98 40.41 9.95
CA PHE A 315 -19.68 40.67 10.56
C PHE A 315 -18.93 41.70 9.73
N SER A 316 -18.94 42.95 10.21
CA SER A 316 -18.38 44.07 9.46
C SER A 316 -16.84 43.94 9.40
N PRO A 317 -16.22 44.06 8.20
CA PRO A 317 -14.76 44.00 8.05
C PRO A 317 -14.01 45.04 8.88
N GLN A 318 -14.62 46.20 9.15
CA GLN A 318 -14.00 47.29 9.90
C GLN A 318 -13.90 47.00 11.41
N GLU A 319 -14.69 46.06 11.93
CA GLU A 319 -14.75 45.77 13.38
C GLU A 319 -13.56 44.92 13.86
N SER A 320 -12.97 44.11 12.98
CA SER A 320 -11.86 43.23 13.35
C SER A 320 -11.10 42.74 12.13
N LYS A 321 -9.77 42.60 12.27
CA LYS A 321 -8.91 41.92 11.28
C LYS A 321 -9.41 40.51 10.95
N ASN A 322 -10.02 39.82 11.92
CA ASN A 322 -10.58 38.49 11.71
C ASN A 322 -11.81 38.55 10.80
N ASN A 323 -12.71 39.53 11.01
CA ASN A 323 -13.87 39.75 10.14
C ASN A 323 -13.43 40.10 8.73
N GLU A 324 -12.45 40.98 8.61
CA GLU A 324 -11.86 41.36 7.32
C GLU A 324 -11.32 40.15 6.56
N ARG A 325 -10.55 39.27 7.23
CA ARG A 325 -10.01 38.05 6.62
C ARG A 325 -11.11 37.11 6.10
N TYR A 326 -12.12 36.82 6.91
CA TYR A 326 -13.22 35.94 6.49
C TYR A 326 -14.13 36.57 5.44
N ALA A 327 -14.31 37.90 5.44
CA ALA A 327 -15.01 38.60 4.39
C ALA A 327 -14.29 38.46 3.04
N ARG A 328 -12.96 38.57 3.01
CA ARG A 328 -12.17 38.34 1.77
C ARG A 328 -12.24 36.90 1.29
N LEU A 329 -12.24 35.92 2.20
CA LEU A 329 -12.45 34.50 1.85
C LEU A 329 -13.86 34.26 1.29
N ALA A 330 -14.87 34.92 1.84
CA ALA A 330 -16.23 34.87 1.32
C ALA A 330 -16.32 35.51 -0.07
N ASP A 331 -15.67 36.65 -0.30
CA ASP A 331 -15.58 37.32 -1.61
C ASP A 331 -14.90 36.42 -2.65
N GLN A 332 -13.85 35.70 -2.26
CA GLN A 332 -13.16 34.73 -3.10
C GLN A 332 -14.10 33.58 -3.53
N LYS A 333 -14.85 32.98 -2.59
CA LYS A 333 -15.85 31.94 -2.91
C LYS A 333 -17.02 32.48 -3.75
N LEU A 334 -17.42 33.73 -3.51
CA LEU A 334 -18.48 34.39 -4.27
C LEU A 334 -18.03 34.70 -5.71
N ALA A 335 -16.77 35.08 -5.90
CA ALA A 335 -16.18 35.28 -7.23
C ALA A 335 -16.15 33.97 -8.03
N ASP A 336 -15.73 32.87 -7.40
CA ASP A 336 -15.75 31.53 -8.01
C ASP A 336 -17.17 31.13 -8.42
N LEU A 337 -18.15 31.35 -7.54
CA LEU A 337 -19.57 31.08 -7.83
C LEU A 337 -20.07 31.87 -9.05
N TYR A 338 -19.75 33.17 -9.15
CA TYR A 338 -20.12 33.97 -10.31
C TYR A 338 -19.41 33.55 -11.59
N LEU A 339 -18.15 33.12 -11.50
CA LEU A 339 -17.42 32.58 -12.62
C LEU A 339 -18.10 31.30 -13.13
N GLU A 340 -18.50 30.40 -12.24
CA GLU A 340 -19.24 29.17 -12.58
C GLU A 340 -20.59 29.49 -13.24
N GLN A 341 -21.33 30.48 -12.72
CA GLN A 341 -22.62 30.93 -13.27
C GLN A 341 -22.50 31.74 -14.57
N GLY A 342 -21.29 32.03 -15.06
CA GLY A 342 -21.08 32.86 -16.25
C GLY A 342 -21.30 34.36 -16.03
N ARG A 343 -21.46 34.82 -14.78
CA ARG A 343 -21.62 36.23 -14.38
C ARG A 343 -20.26 36.92 -14.33
N LEU A 344 -19.59 37.00 -15.48
CA LEU A 344 -18.18 37.40 -15.58
C LEU A 344 -17.89 38.81 -15.06
N ALA A 345 -18.82 39.75 -15.22
CA ALA A 345 -18.63 41.13 -14.76
C ALA A 345 -18.58 41.24 -13.22
N GLU A 346 -19.46 40.50 -12.53
CA GLU A 346 -19.52 40.47 -11.07
C GLU A 346 -18.34 39.70 -10.49
N ALA A 347 -17.98 38.56 -11.11
CA ALA A 347 -16.77 37.81 -10.76
C ALA A 347 -15.52 38.69 -10.88
N ASN A 348 -15.39 39.44 -12.00
CA ASN A 348 -14.22 40.30 -12.24
C ASN A 348 -14.08 41.41 -11.20
N LYS A 349 -15.20 41.98 -10.73
CA LYS A 349 -15.18 43.01 -9.68
C LYS A 349 -14.54 42.47 -8.40
N LEU A 350 -14.91 41.26 -7.98
CA LEU A 350 -14.37 40.62 -6.79
C LEU A 350 -12.91 40.17 -7.00
N TYR A 351 -12.60 39.52 -8.12
CA TYR A 351 -11.22 39.12 -8.41
C TYR A 351 -10.27 40.31 -8.51
N LYS A 352 -10.71 41.46 -9.03
CA LYS A 352 -9.92 42.69 -9.02
C LYS A 352 -9.60 43.14 -7.60
N THR A 353 -10.59 43.18 -6.71
CA THR A 353 -10.35 43.54 -5.31
C THR A 353 -9.38 42.59 -4.59
N LEU A 354 -9.37 41.31 -4.98
CA LEU A 354 -8.43 40.34 -4.44
C LEU A 354 -7.02 40.50 -5.05
N ALA A 355 -6.92 40.75 -6.35
CA ALA A 355 -5.65 40.97 -7.05
C ALA A 355 -4.91 42.25 -6.58
N ASP A 356 -5.65 43.26 -6.13
CA ASP A 356 -5.13 44.52 -5.60
C ASP A 356 -4.69 44.42 -4.12
N LEU A 357 -4.80 43.24 -3.48
CA LEU A 357 -4.38 43.05 -2.09
C LEU A 357 -2.85 43.21 -1.90
N PRO A 358 -2.40 43.64 -0.71
CA PRO A 358 -0.97 43.82 -0.43
C PRO A 358 -0.18 42.51 -0.49
N ALA A 359 1.14 42.61 -0.63
CA ALA A 359 2.05 41.46 -0.70
C ALA A 359 2.00 40.53 0.52
N SER A 360 1.48 40.98 1.67
CA SER A 360 1.25 40.11 2.83
C SER A 360 0.15 39.05 2.62
N GLU A 361 -0.70 39.23 1.61
CA GLU A 361 -1.87 38.38 1.31
C GLU A 361 -1.68 37.64 -0.03
N GLN A 362 -0.47 37.12 -0.28
CA GLN A 362 -0.09 36.52 -1.57
C GLN A 362 -1.08 35.45 -2.07
N GLN A 363 -1.66 34.66 -1.17
CA GLN A 363 -2.63 33.61 -1.50
C GLN A 363 -3.90 34.17 -2.16
N LEU A 364 -4.56 35.14 -1.53
CA LEU A 364 -5.77 35.72 -2.09
C LEU A 364 -5.47 36.56 -3.33
N ARG A 365 -4.31 37.23 -3.33
CA ARG A 365 -3.83 38.00 -4.47
C ARG A 365 -3.65 37.14 -5.72
N VAL A 366 -2.96 36.00 -5.61
CA VAL A 366 -2.75 35.11 -6.75
C VAL A 366 -4.07 34.51 -7.23
N PHE A 367 -5.00 34.18 -6.34
CA PHE A 367 -6.34 33.70 -6.75
C PHE A 367 -7.14 34.78 -7.49
N GLY A 368 -7.01 36.04 -7.10
CA GLY A 368 -7.54 37.19 -7.85
C GLY A 368 -7.03 37.22 -9.29
N LEU A 369 -5.71 37.16 -9.47
CA LEU A 369 -5.06 37.21 -10.79
C LEU A 369 -5.45 36.01 -11.68
N VAL A 370 -5.48 34.79 -11.11
CA VAL A 370 -5.92 33.58 -11.82
C VAL A 370 -7.38 33.70 -12.25
N GLY A 371 -8.24 34.23 -11.37
CA GLY A 371 -9.64 34.49 -11.68
C GLY A 371 -9.81 35.47 -12.84
N GLN A 372 -9.02 36.56 -12.86
CA GLN A 372 -9.00 37.51 -13.98
C GLN A 372 -8.51 36.86 -15.29
N ALA A 373 -7.45 36.05 -15.24
CA ALA A 373 -6.97 35.31 -16.41
C ALA A 373 -8.05 34.37 -16.98
N ASN A 374 -8.73 33.62 -16.11
CA ASN A 374 -9.86 32.75 -16.51
C ASN A 374 -10.99 33.55 -17.17
N ILE A 375 -11.29 34.77 -16.70
CA ILE A 375 -12.32 35.64 -17.28
C ILE A 375 -11.89 36.15 -18.66
N HIS A 376 -10.66 36.65 -18.80
CA HIS A 376 -10.12 37.12 -20.08
C HIS A 376 -10.12 35.98 -21.11
N GLN A 377 -9.73 34.77 -20.71
CA GLN A 377 -9.80 33.60 -21.59
C GLN A 377 -11.24 33.29 -22.05
N ARG A 378 -12.22 33.32 -21.14
CA ARG A 378 -13.64 33.13 -21.51
C ARG A 378 -14.18 34.22 -22.44
N ARG A 379 -13.60 35.41 -22.41
CA ARG A 379 -13.92 36.52 -23.32
C ARG A 379 -13.13 36.50 -24.63
N GLN A 380 -12.24 35.52 -24.83
CA GLN A 380 -11.31 35.43 -25.96
C GLN A 380 -10.33 36.64 -26.02
N GLU A 381 -10.03 37.21 -24.87
CA GLU A 381 -9.10 38.33 -24.67
C GLU A 381 -7.70 37.77 -24.33
N GLY A 382 -7.08 37.06 -25.29
CA GLY A 382 -5.87 36.27 -25.05
C GLY A 382 -4.66 37.09 -24.55
N LEU A 383 -4.47 38.31 -25.06
CA LEU A 383 -3.39 39.20 -24.61
C LEU A 383 -3.54 39.57 -23.13
N GLN A 384 -4.76 39.93 -22.72
CA GLN A 384 -5.05 40.28 -21.33
C GLN A 384 -4.96 39.07 -20.39
N ALA A 385 -5.30 37.87 -20.89
CA ALA A 385 -5.11 36.64 -20.14
C ALA A 385 -3.62 36.35 -19.91
N ALA A 386 -2.77 36.49 -20.95
CA ALA A 386 -1.33 36.31 -20.87
C ALA A 386 -0.65 37.34 -19.94
N ASP A 387 -1.08 38.60 -19.97
CA ASP A 387 -0.60 39.64 -19.05
C ASP A 387 -0.86 39.22 -17.59
N LYS A 388 -2.06 38.70 -17.29
CA LYS A 388 -2.39 38.22 -15.95
C LYS A 388 -1.61 36.98 -15.55
N LEU A 389 -1.33 36.06 -16.47
CA LEU A 389 -0.46 34.91 -16.20
C LEU A 389 0.98 35.34 -15.88
N THR A 390 1.47 36.41 -16.51
CA THR A 390 2.78 36.99 -16.21
C THR A 390 2.81 37.57 -14.80
N GLU A 391 1.74 38.28 -14.37
CA GLU A 391 1.60 38.75 -12.99
C GLU A 391 1.53 37.59 -11.98
N VAL A 392 0.84 36.49 -12.31
CA VAL A 392 0.82 35.26 -11.49
C VAL A 392 2.23 34.69 -11.36
N ARG A 393 3.00 34.63 -12.46
CA ARG A 393 4.35 34.06 -12.50
C ARG A 393 5.29 34.76 -11.51
N VAL A 394 5.23 36.09 -11.43
CA VAL A 394 6.05 36.89 -10.51
C VAL A 394 5.86 36.48 -9.05
N ILE A 395 4.65 36.10 -8.67
CA ILE A 395 4.33 35.71 -7.29
C ILE A 395 4.52 34.20 -7.07
N TYR A 396 4.40 33.40 -8.15
CA TYR A 396 4.30 31.93 -8.08
C TYR A 396 5.48 31.26 -7.39
N ASP A 397 6.71 31.75 -7.62
CA ASP A 397 7.92 31.16 -7.04
C ASP A 397 8.04 31.41 -5.53
N ASP A 398 7.38 32.44 -5.00
CA ASP A 398 7.34 32.71 -3.56
C ASP A 398 6.29 31.88 -2.82
N LEU A 399 5.38 31.22 -3.56
CA LEU A 399 4.31 30.41 -2.96
C LEU A 399 4.83 29.07 -2.47
N ILE A 400 4.31 28.62 -1.33
CA ILE A 400 4.50 27.25 -0.83
C ILE A 400 3.94 26.21 -1.82
N LEU A 401 4.53 25.00 -1.84
CA LEU A 401 4.18 23.95 -2.81
C LEU A 401 2.70 23.54 -2.83
N SER A 402 2.02 23.55 -1.68
CA SER A 402 0.58 23.26 -1.62
C SER A 402 -0.25 24.32 -2.34
N LEU A 403 0.12 25.59 -2.22
CA LEU A 403 -0.57 26.70 -2.84
C LEU A 403 -0.29 26.80 -4.35
N ARG A 404 0.92 26.45 -4.79
CA ARG A 404 1.24 26.31 -6.23
C ARG A 404 0.30 25.31 -6.93
N ARG A 405 0.07 24.15 -6.30
CA ARG A 405 -0.88 23.14 -6.79
C ARG A 405 -2.30 23.68 -6.87
N GLU A 406 -2.76 24.40 -5.85
CA GLU A 406 -4.10 25.00 -5.84
C GLU A 406 -4.27 26.07 -6.94
N VAL A 407 -3.26 26.92 -7.14
CA VAL A 407 -3.23 27.92 -8.23
C VAL A 407 -3.41 27.25 -9.59
N GLN A 408 -2.64 26.18 -9.87
CA GLN A 408 -2.75 25.44 -11.12
C GLN A 408 -4.13 24.78 -11.28
N GLN A 409 -4.70 24.22 -10.21
CA GLN A 409 -6.04 23.61 -10.24
C GLN A 409 -7.14 24.60 -10.58
N ARG A 410 -7.01 25.86 -10.12
CA ARG A 410 -7.96 26.95 -10.39
C ARG A 410 -7.85 27.51 -11.81
N MET A 411 -6.73 27.34 -12.49
CA MET A 411 -6.62 27.68 -13.91
C MET A 411 -7.44 26.69 -14.74
N ASN A 412 -8.16 27.20 -15.74
CA ASN A 412 -8.76 26.35 -16.76
C ASN A 412 -7.67 25.55 -17.52
N PRO A 413 -8.01 24.44 -18.21
CA PRO A 413 -7.01 23.56 -18.82
C PRO A 413 -6.09 24.25 -19.84
N GLU A 414 -6.61 25.20 -20.61
CA GLU A 414 -5.86 25.95 -21.62
C GLU A 414 -4.83 26.88 -20.98
N LEU A 415 -5.27 27.71 -20.02
CA LEU A 415 -4.40 28.61 -19.27
C LEU A 415 -3.38 27.86 -18.43
N ARG A 416 -3.75 26.69 -17.89
CA ARG A 416 -2.81 25.85 -17.14
C ARG A 416 -1.66 25.38 -18.04
N LYS A 417 -1.97 24.99 -19.28
CA LYS A 417 -0.95 24.59 -20.26
C LYS A 417 -0.03 25.76 -20.59
N GLU A 418 -0.62 26.91 -20.95
CA GLU A 418 0.13 28.13 -21.25
C GLU A 418 1.01 28.57 -20.08
N PHE A 419 0.47 28.55 -18.86
CA PHE A 419 1.22 28.88 -17.66
C PHE A 419 2.35 27.88 -17.38
N THR A 420 2.15 26.59 -17.67
CA THR A 420 3.19 25.57 -17.51
C THR A 420 4.34 25.80 -18.48
N ASP A 421 4.06 26.25 -19.70
CA ASP A 421 5.08 26.60 -20.69
C ASP A 421 5.90 27.84 -20.27
N LEU A 422 5.35 28.71 -19.42
CA LEU A 422 6.05 29.84 -18.79
C LEU A 422 6.93 29.43 -17.58
N LEU A 423 6.76 28.21 -17.05
CA LEU A 423 7.60 27.70 -15.98
C LEU A 423 8.93 27.16 -16.56
N PRO A 424 10.06 27.32 -15.86
CA PRO A 424 11.30 26.70 -16.27
C PRO A 424 11.12 25.18 -16.34
N LYS A 425 11.57 24.55 -17.44
CA LYS A 425 11.54 23.09 -17.58
C LYS A 425 12.46 22.49 -16.52
N GLU A 426 11.90 21.80 -15.53
CA GLU A 426 12.69 21.00 -14.59
C GLU A 426 13.46 19.92 -15.37
N GLY A 427 14.76 20.12 -15.56
CA GLY A 427 15.60 19.20 -16.35
C GLY A 427 16.82 19.79 -17.07
N SER A 428 17.12 21.09 -17.00
CA SER A 428 18.45 21.59 -17.37
C SER A 428 19.33 21.66 -16.12
N ASN A 429 20.18 20.65 -15.97
CA ASN A 429 21.22 20.58 -14.96
C ASN A 429 22.32 21.61 -15.27
N ASP A 430 22.11 22.88 -14.92
CA ASP A 430 23.17 23.87 -14.82
C ASP A 430 23.24 24.34 -13.36
N GLY A 431 24.19 23.76 -12.63
CA GLY A 431 24.63 24.27 -11.33
C GLY A 431 25.24 25.67 -11.46
N PRO A 432 25.48 26.37 -10.34
CA PRO A 432 25.88 27.77 -10.37
C PRO A 432 27.31 27.90 -10.91
N GLY A 433 27.47 28.48 -12.09
CA GLY A 433 28.78 28.89 -12.60
C GLY A 433 29.00 28.66 -14.08
N ALA A 434 28.43 29.53 -14.92
CA ALA A 434 29.03 29.85 -16.22
C ALA A 434 28.50 31.21 -16.68
N VAL A 435 29.13 32.28 -16.20
CA VAL A 435 29.08 33.59 -16.85
C VAL A 435 29.66 33.39 -18.24
N ARG A 436 28.82 33.46 -19.28
CA ARG A 436 29.27 33.65 -20.66
C ARG A 436 29.28 35.16 -20.92
N ASP A 437 30.45 35.73 -20.69
CA ASP A 437 30.81 37.05 -21.18
C ASP A 437 30.86 37.01 -22.71
N ASP A 438 29.95 37.75 -23.35
CA ASP A 438 30.07 38.12 -24.76
C ASP A 438 30.02 39.65 -24.87
N PHE A 439 31.18 40.28 -24.65
CA PHE A 439 31.44 41.65 -25.06
C PHE A 439 32.81 41.72 -25.74
N GLY A 440 32.79 42.19 -26.99
CA GLY A 440 33.94 42.34 -27.87
C GLY A 440 35.05 43.27 -27.35
N PRO A 441 36.20 43.29 -28.05
CA PRO A 441 37.46 43.69 -27.44
C PRO A 441 37.68 45.20 -27.48
N ARG A 442 38.08 45.80 -26.35
CA ARG A 442 38.75 47.11 -26.27
C ARG A 442 39.80 47.13 -25.14
N PRO A 443 40.82 48.01 -25.23
CA PRO A 443 42.23 47.60 -25.09
C PRO A 443 42.87 47.86 -23.70
N ARG A 444 44.07 47.27 -23.57
CA ARG A 444 45.02 47.30 -22.44
C ARG A 444 45.33 48.72 -21.91
N GLY A 445 45.45 48.83 -20.59
CA GLY A 445 46.10 49.91 -19.84
C GLY A 445 46.50 49.41 -18.44
N PRO A 446 47.55 49.96 -17.79
CA PRO A 446 48.58 49.14 -17.15
C PRO A 446 48.45 48.93 -15.64
N SER A 447 49.12 47.86 -15.23
CA SER A 447 49.45 47.40 -13.88
C SER A 447 50.02 48.48 -12.96
N ARG A 448 49.69 48.39 -11.67
CA ARG A 448 50.53 48.85 -10.57
C ARG A 448 50.37 47.96 -9.34
N ASP A 449 51.54 47.47 -8.89
CA ASP A 449 52.01 47.31 -7.51
C ASP A 449 51.13 46.54 -6.51
N GLY A 450 51.56 45.47 -5.84
CA GLY A 450 52.92 45.12 -5.42
C GLY A 450 52.98 45.10 -3.88
N ARG A 451 53.68 44.08 -3.34
CA ARG A 451 54.07 43.86 -1.92
C ARG A 451 53.01 43.18 -1.03
N ALA A 452 53.35 42.29 -0.10
CA ALA A 452 54.58 41.57 0.25
C ALA A 452 54.16 40.46 1.24
N GLY A 453 54.89 39.34 1.27
CA GLY A 453 54.75 38.29 2.30
C GLY A 453 55.35 38.70 3.67
N PRO A 454 55.92 37.77 4.48
CA PRO A 454 56.06 36.32 4.27
C PRO A 454 55.92 35.43 5.55
N SER A 455 55.97 34.10 5.35
CA SER A 455 56.73 33.05 6.12
C SER A 455 56.56 32.93 7.66
N ARG A 456 56.72 31.79 8.36
CA ARG A 456 57.24 30.42 8.12
C ARG A 456 57.02 29.62 9.43
N ASP A 457 57.00 28.28 9.29
CA ASP A 457 57.52 27.25 10.23
C ASP A 457 56.88 27.09 11.63
N SER A 458 56.79 25.93 12.27
CA SER A 458 57.36 24.58 12.10
C SER A 458 56.63 23.55 13.02
N ARG A 459 56.84 22.26 12.73
CA ARG A 459 56.24 21.03 13.32
C ARG A 459 56.76 20.67 14.77
N PRO A 460 56.63 19.42 15.30
CA PRO A 460 55.50 18.79 16.03
C PRO A 460 55.95 18.14 17.39
N PRO A 461 55.39 16.99 17.88
CA PRO A 461 54.69 16.88 19.17
C PRO A 461 55.51 16.30 20.35
N GLY A 462 55.03 16.59 21.56
CA GLY A 462 55.50 16.02 22.83
C GLY A 462 54.55 14.96 23.40
N ARG A 463 55.14 13.95 24.03
CA ARG A 463 54.57 12.72 24.61
C ARG A 463 54.45 12.86 26.15
N LEU A 464 53.74 11.91 26.78
CA LEU A 464 53.66 11.57 28.23
C LEU A 464 52.61 12.41 29.00
N ASP A 465 51.80 11.88 29.94
CA ASP A 465 51.91 10.67 30.75
C ASP A 465 50.57 10.36 31.47
N ARG A 466 50.44 9.09 31.91
CA ARG A 466 49.45 8.47 32.85
C ARG A 466 48.15 7.88 32.32
#